data_AF-A0A8D5U007-F1
#
_entry.id   AF-A0A8D5U007-F1
#
_cell.length_a   1.000
_cell.length_b   1.000
_cell.length_c   1.000
_cell.angle_alpha   90.00
_cell.angle_beta   90.00
_cell.angle_gamma   90.00
#
_symmetry.space_group_name_H-M   'P 1'
#
loop_
_entity.id
_entity.type
_entity.pdbx_description
1 polymer ?
#
loop_
_entity_poly.entity_id
_entity_poly.type
_entity_poly.pdbx_seq_one_letter_code
_entity_poly.pdbx_strand_id
1 'polypeptide(L)'
;MKVAIIGAGYAGLNAYYSLKGRSVEIISEGENFTFYTNSYLQDKIARVDFVRVSKVTEVDLKDGSFKAKQEEKPDVLIVAVGCNHTEQLKVIRDYISKGGCISSETKYDEYMAIQSALYLSKRSRAAKYHGEFMKWLGRGVDQKLSNFLERNGVDTCESPSHVIPQCNPNLFDEFIPVNSYLMHGRTFVIGDIADYGPKLGELSMRMGIHVGREISHGLSRFIPIYIHMFQGKKRGLRIVSDVPWGGRKVIVRESVLYNFMKSFINVYYPLRKGRMGFLVKI
;
A
#
# COMPACT_ATOMS: atom_id res chain seq x y z
N MET A 1 -28.46 -5.38 7.87
CA MET A 1 -27.49 -4.82 6.94
C MET A 1 -26.40 -5.85 6.65
N LYS A 2 -26.42 -6.44 5.46
CA LYS A 2 -25.39 -7.33 4.92
C LYS A 2 -24.31 -6.49 4.23
N VAL A 3 -23.07 -6.62 4.67
CA VAL A 3 -21.91 -5.96 4.05
C VAL A 3 -21.05 -7.02 3.36
N ALA A 4 -20.70 -6.81 2.10
CA ALA A 4 -19.72 -7.64 1.40
C ALA A 4 -18.44 -6.85 1.13
N ILE A 5 -17.29 -7.50 1.32
CA ILE A 5 -15.97 -6.97 1.05
C ILE A 5 -15.29 -7.86 0.03
N ILE A 6 -14.90 -7.33 -1.12
CA ILE A 6 -14.17 -8.07 -2.15
C ILE A 6 -12.68 -7.74 -2.03
N GLY A 7 -11.87 -8.72 -1.68
CA GLY A 7 -10.43 -8.62 -1.50
C GLY A 7 -10.02 -8.67 -0.04
N ALA A 8 -9.17 -9.64 0.31
CA ALA A 8 -8.61 -9.84 1.66
C ALA A 8 -7.19 -9.27 1.82
N GLY A 9 -6.88 -8.16 1.13
CA GLY A 9 -5.61 -7.44 1.27
C GLY A 9 -5.60 -6.44 2.42
N TYR A 10 -4.62 -5.52 2.40
CA TYR A 10 -4.45 -4.47 3.42
C TYR A 10 -5.73 -3.69 3.74
N ALA A 11 -6.44 -3.23 2.71
CA ALA A 11 -7.63 -2.40 2.86
C ALA A 11 -8.83 -3.22 3.34
N GLY A 12 -9.14 -4.33 2.66
CA GLY A 12 -10.32 -5.15 2.96
C GLY A 12 -10.30 -5.76 4.36
N LEU A 13 -9.16 -6.27 4.82
CA LEU A 13 -9.03 -6.79 6.18
C LEU A 13 -9.25 -5.71 7.24
N ASN A 14 -8.74 -4.50 7.01
CA ASN A 14 -8.90 -3.41 7.95
C ASN A 14 -10.32 -2.81 7.95
N ALA A 15 -11.04 -2.88 6.82
CA ALA A 15 -12.48 -2.63 6.79
C ALA A 15 -13.23 -3.69 7.60
N TYR A 16 -12.95 -4.98 7.38
CA TYR A 16 -13.55 -6.08 8.12
C TYR A 16 -13.36 -5.92 9.64
N TYR A 17 -12.13 -5.67 10.10
CA TYR A 17 -11.84 -5.50 11.53
C TYR A 17 -12.51 -4.28 12.17
N SER A 18 -12.93 -3.30 11.36
CA SER A 18 -13.55 -2.06 11.82
C SER A 18 -15.08 -2.14 11.88
N LEU A 19 -15.70 -3.10 11.18
CA LEU A 19 -17.15 -3.29 11.07
C LEU A 19 -17.76 -4.18 12.19
N LYS A 20 -17.08 -4.31 13.34
CA LYS A 20 -17.44 -5.25 14.44
C LYS A 20 -18.95 -5.31 14.71
N GLY A 21 -19.52 -6.51 14.78
CA GLY A 21 -20.90 -6.76 15.20
C GLY A 21 -21.96 -6.74 14.08
N ARG A 22 -21.55 -6.67 12.81
CA ARG A 22 -22.45 -6.75 11.65
C ARG A 22 -22.33 -8.09 10.92
N SER A 23 -23.34 -8.39 10.09
CA SER A 23 -23.24 -9.47 9.10
C SER A 23 -22.31 -9.01 7.97
N VAL A 24 -21.02 -9.28 8.15
CA VAL A 24 -19.95 -8.91 7.22
C VAL A 24 -19.35 -10.17 6.64
N GLU A 25 -19.29 -10.22 5.32
CA GLU A 25 -18.62 -11.25 4.58
C GLU A 25 -17.44 -10.66 3.83
N ILE A 26 -16.29 -11.33 3.87
CA ILE A 26 -15.12 -10.97 3.07
C ILE A 26 -14.82 -12.11 2.10
N ILE A 27 -14.69 -11.76 0.84
CA ILE A 27 -14.55 -12.67 -0.30
C ILE A 27 -13.19 -12.43 -0.93
N SER A 28 -12.43 -13.50 -1.18
CA SER A 28 -11.13 -13.42 -1.85
C SER A 28 -10.82 -14.74 -2.53
N GLU A 29 -9.93 -14.74 -3.53
CA GLU A 29 -9.51 -15.97 -4.24
C GLU A 29 -8.73 -16.93 -3.34
N GLY A 30 -8.21 -16.45 -2.20
CA GLY A 30 -7.53 -17.28 -1.21
C GLY A 30 -7.68 -16.75 0.22
N GLU A 31 -7.35 -17.61 1.18
CA GLU A 31 -7.43 -17.35 2.62
C GLU A 31 -6.14 -16.75 3.21
N ASN A 32 -5.20 -16.34 2.36
CA ASN A 32 -3.88 -15.88 2.79
C ASN A 32 -3.75 -14.37 2.66
N PHE A 33 -3.30 -13.74 3.75
CA PHE A 33 -2.81 -12.37 3.74
C PHE A 33 -1.30 -12.37 3.49
N THR A 34 -0.88 -11.63 2.47
CA THR A 34 0.54 -11.44 2.14
C THR A 34 1.01 -10.07 2.62
N PHE A 35 1.99 -10.06 3.53
CA PHE A 35 2.69 -8.86 3.93
C PHE A 35 3.98 -8.69 3.12
N TYR A 36 3.98 -7.72 2.20
CA TYR A 36 5.15 -7.34 1.44
C TYR A 36 6.17 -6.61 2.33
N THR A 37 7.32 -7.25 2.54
CA THR A 37 8.38 -6.72 3.41
C THR A 37 9.33 -5.77 2.65
N ASN A 38 10.31 -5.21 3.37
CA ASN A 38 11.28 -4.25 2.84
C ASN A 38 11.99 -4.69 1.55
N SER A 39 12.09 -6.00 1.32
CA SER A 39 12.80 -6.57 0.19
C SER A 39 11.91 -7.13 -0.89
N TYR A 40 10.60 -7.29 -0.64
CA TYR A 40 9.70 -8.02 -1.54
C TYR A 40 10.20 -9.46 -1.89
N LEU A 41 11.17 -9.98 -1.11
CA LEU A 41 11.78 -11.31 -1.26
C LEU A 41 11.36 -12.29 -0.17
N GLN A 42 10.91 -11.77 0.97
CA GLN A 42 10.45 -12.56 2.10
C GLN A 42 9.04 -12.12 2.43
N ASP A 43 8.11 -12.48 1.55
CA ASP A 43 6.70 -12.25 1.77
C ASP A 43 6.26 -13.07 2.97
N LYS A 44 5.67 -12.40 3.96
CA LYS A 44 5.17 -13.07 5.16
C LYS A 44 3.70 -13.36 4.96
N ILE A 45 3.35 -14.64 5.00
CA ILE A 45 1.99 -15.11 4.77
C ILE A 45 1.34 -15.41 6.13
N ALA A 46 0.11 -14.92 6.30
CA ALA A 46 -0.73 -15.24 7.46
C ALA A 46 -2.10 -15.75 6.98
N ARG A 47 -2.55 -16.88 7.54
CA ARG A 47 -3.86 -17.46 7.22
C ARG A 47 -5.00 -16.67 7.89
N VAL A 48 -6.06 -16.42 7.15
CA VAL A 48 -7.24 -15.65 7.54
C VAL A 48 -8.50 -16.51 7.38
N ASP A 49 -8.78 -17.29 8.42
CA ASP A 49 -9.76 -18.40 8.36
C ASP A 49 -11.23 -17.96 8.18
N PHE A 50 -11.54 -16.68 8.37
CA PHE A 50 -12.89 -16.12 8.21
C PHE A 50 -13.18 -15.63 6.78
N VAL A 51 -12.24 -15.78 5.85
CA VAL A 51 -12.41 -15.38 4.45
C VAL A 51 -13.19 -16.44 3.69
N ARG A 52 -14.26 -16.03 3.02
CA ARG A 52 -14.94 -16.88 2.03
C ARG A 52 -14.09 -16.98 0.78
N VAL A 53 -13.50 -18.15 0.55
CA VAL A 53 -12.70 -18.40 -0.65
C VAL A 53 -13.62 -18.50 -1.86
N SER A 54 -13.55 -17.51 -2.75
CA SER A 54 -14.33 -17.47 -3.99
C SER A 54 -13.72 -16.49 -4.98
N LYS A 55 -13.81 -16.80 -6.27
CA LYS A 55 -13.41 -15.91 -7.35
C LYS A 55 -14.57 -15.01 -7.75
N VAL A 56 -14.37 -13.70 -7.64
CA VAL A 56 -15.28 -12.69 -8.20
C VAL A 56 -14.84 -12.41 -9.62
N THR A 57 -15.76 -12.45 -10.58
CA THR A 57 -15.48 -12.25 -12.00
C THR A 57 -15.96 -10.90 -12.52
N GLU A 58 -17.02 -10.35 -11.92
CA GLU A 58 -17.65 -9.11 -12.35
C GLU A 58 -18.13 -8.31 -11.12
N VAL A 59 -18.06 -6.99 -11.20
CA VAL A 59 -18.55 -6.05 -10.18
C VAL A 59 -19.25 -4.88 -10.85
N ASP A 60 -20.51 -4.64 -10.49
CA ASP A 60 -21.21 -3.42 -10.86
C ASP A 60 -21.06 -2.39 -9.73
N LEU A 61 -20.19 -1.40 -9.94
CA LEU A 61 -19.93 -0.33 -8.98
C LEU A 61 -21.11 0.65 -8.80
N LYS A 62 -22.00 0.76 -9.81
CA LYS A 62 -23.15 1.66 -9.76
C LYS A 62 -24.29 1.03 -8.96
N ASP A 63 -24.58 -0.23 -9.24
CA ASP A 63 -25.65 -0.97 -8.56
C ASP A 63 -25.22 -1.51 -7.18
N GLY A 64 -23.90 -1.70 -6.98
CA GLY A 64 -23.34 -2.27 -5.77
C GLY A 64 -23.49 -3.79 -5.69
N SER A 65 -23.48 -4.47 -6.84
CA SER A 65 -23.57 -5.92 -6.95
C SER A 65 -22.27 -6.53 -7.48
N PHE A 66 -22.12 -7.85 -7.32
CA PHE A 66 -21.00 -8.59 -7.87
C PHE A 66 -21.40 -10.01 -8.24
N LYS A 67 -20.57 -10.66 -9.06
CA LYS A 67 -20.76 -12.04 -9.50
C LYS A 67 -19.56 -12.88 -9.09
N ALA A 68 -19.84 -13.93 -8.33
CA ALA A 68 -18.88 -14.99 -8.02
C ALA A 68 -19.34 -16.32 -8.66
N LYS A 69 -20.25 -17.03 -7.99
CA LYS A 69 -20.99 -18.16 -8.59
C LYS A 69 -22.34 -17.73 -9.15
N GLN A 70 -22.99 -16.85 -8.41
CA GLN A 70 -24.27 -16.22 -8.73
C GLN A 70 -24.13 -14.72 -8.46
N GLU A 71 -25.10 -13.95 -8.92
CA GLU A 71 -25.17 -12.53 -8.61
C GLU A 71 -25.52 -12.32 -7.13
N GLU A 72 -24.79 -11.43 -6.48
CA GLU A 72 -24.99 -11.06 -5.08
C GLU A 72 -25.11 -9.54 -4.96
N LYS A 73 -26.15 -9.09 -4.26
CA LYS A 73 -26.43 -7.67 -4.01
C LYS A 73 -26.51 -7.39 -2.51
N PRO A 74 -25.37 -7.10 -1.85
CA PRO A 74 -25.36 -6.71 -0.45
C PRO A 74 -25.98 -5.32 -0.24
N ASP A 75 -26.31 -4.96 1.00
CA ASP A 75 -26.74 -3.60 1.33
C ASP A 75 -25.60 -2.58 1.16
N VAL A 76 -24.37 -3.03 1.41
CA VAL A 76 -23.14 -2.24 1.21
C VAL A 76 -22.07 -3.12 0.58
N LEU A 77 -21.49 -2.62 -0.51
CA LEU A 77 -20.35 -3.24 -1.18
C LEU A 77 -19.07 -2.43 -0.93
N ILE A 78 -18.00 -3.13 -0.55
CA ILE A 78 -16.63 -2.60 -0.45
C ILE A 78 -15.73 -3.37 -1.42
N VAL A 79 -15.10 -2.67 -2.35
CA VAL A 79 -14.15 -3.23 -3.31
C VAL A 79 -12.73 -2.87 -2.88
N ALA A 80 -11.93 -3.88 -2.58
CA ALA A 80 -10.58 -3.79 -2.01
C ALA A 80 -9.61 -4.79 -2.64
N VAL A 81 -9.75 -5.02 -3.96
CA VAL A 81 -9.02 -6.03 -4.73
C VAL A 81 -7.54 -5.71 -4.97
N GLY A 82 -7.10 -4.49 -4.64
CA GLY A 82 -5.71 -4.05 -4.80
C GLY A 82 -5.27 -4.02 -6.27
N CYS A 83 -3.99 -4.20 -6.51
CA CYS A 83 -3.42 -4.30 -7.85
C CYS A 83 -2.45 -5.49 -7.97
N ASN A 84 -2.13 -5.88 -9.20
CA ASN A 84 -1.22 -6.95 -9.52
C ASN A 84 0.23 -6.45 -9.52
N HIS A 85 0.99 -6.90 -8.52
CA HIS A 85 2.40 -6.53 -8.35
C HIS A 85 3.39 -7.49 -9.06
N THR A 86 2.94 -8.46 -9.85
CA THR A 86 3.81 -9.54 -10.38
C THR A 86 5.04 -9.01 -11.13
N GLU A 87 4.86 -8.11 -12.09
CA GLU A 87 5.99 -7.55 -12.84
C GLU A 87 6.87 -6.63 -11.99
N GLN A 88 6.28 -5.87 -11.06
CA GLN A 88 7.06 -5.07 -10.09
C GLN A 88 7.97 -5.95 -9.25
N LEU A 89 7.43 -7.05 -8.71
CA LEU A 89 8.18 -8.00 -7.90
C LEU A 89 9.29 -8.68 -8.71
N LYS A 90 9.04 -9.00 -9.99
CA LYS A 90 10.03 -9.57 -10.91
C LYS A 90 11.20 -8.62 -11.13
N VAL A 91 10.94 -7.34 -11.41
CA VAL A 91 12.00 -6.32 -11.56
C VAL A 91 12.79 -6.13 -10.27
N ILE A 92 12.11 -6.03 -9.13
CA ILE A 92 12.76 -5.87 -7.82
C ILE A 92 13.65 -7.09 -7.51
N ARG A 93 13.17 -8.31 -7.77
CA ARG A 93 13.94 -9.55 -7.59
C ARG A 93 15.17 -9.58 -8.48
N ASP A 94 15.03 -9.20 -9.75
CA ASP A 94 16.14 -9.14 -10.69
C ASP A 94 17.20 -8.11 -10.24
N TYR A 95 16.77 -6.92 -9.85
CA TYR A 95 17.65 -5.88 -9.29
C TYR A 95 18.37 -6.36 -8.03
N ILE A 96 17.66 -6.99 -7.10
CA ILE A 96 18.31 -7.49 -5.88
C ILE A 96 19.31 -8.61 -6.22
N SER A 97 19.05 -9.42 -7.24
CA SER A 97 19.96 -10.48 -7.67
C SER A 97 21.21 -9.91 -8.35
N LYS A 98 21.04 -9.03 -9.35
CA LYS A 98 22.11 -8.56 -10.23
C LYS A 98 22.77 -7.25 -9.79
N GLY A 99 22.07 -6.43 -9.01
CA GLY A 99 22.47 -5.05 -8.71
C GLY A 99 22.25 -4.12 -9.91
N GLY A 100 22.96 -3.00 -9.93
CA GLY A 100 22.84 -1.99 -10.98
C GLY A 100 22.12 -0.74 -10.49
N CYS A 101 21.33 -0.11 -11.36
CA CYS A 101 20.58 1.10 -11.03
C CYS A 101 19.08 0.89 -11.18
N ILE A 102 18.32 1.22 -10.13
CA ILE A 102 16.87 1.06 -10.09
C ILE A 102 16.14 2.41 -10.12
N SER A 103 15.02 2.43 -10.82
CA SER A 103 14.04 3.53 -10.87
C SER A 103 12.62 2.95 -10.83
N SER A 104 11.62 3.81 -10.88
CA SER A 104 10.22 3.47 -11.14
C SER A 104 9.71 4.24 -12.36
N GLU A 105 8.73 3.65 -13.05
CA GLU A 105 8.02 4.28 -14.17
C GLU A 105 7.15 5.44 -13.68
N THR A 106 6.49 5.27 -12.54
CA THR A 106 5.65 6.31 -11.92
C THR A 106 6.37 6.94 -10.75
N LYS A 107 6.08 8.23 -10.50
CA LYS A 107 6.57 8.93 -9.31
C LYS A 107 6.08 8.30 -8.01
N TYR A 108 4.88 7.71 -8.00
CA TYR A 108 4.29 7.13 -6.79
C TYR A 108 4.97 5.85 -6.34
N ASP A 109 5.63 5.13 -7.24
CA ASP A 109 6.34 3.89 -6.93
C ASP A 109 7.83 4.11 -6.60
N GLU A 110 8.32 5.36 -6.59
CA GLU A 110 9.72 5.69 -6.26
C GLU A 110 10.15 5.13 -4.91
N TYR A 111 9.22 5.06 -3.93
CA TYR A 111 9.52 4.48 -2.62
C TYR A 111 9.92 3.01 -2.72
N MET A 112 9.40 2.25 -3.69
CA MET A 112 9.74 0.84 -3.89
C MET A 112 11.16 0.70 -4.42
N ALA A 113 11.55 1.55 -5.38
CA ALA A 113 12.90 1.60 -5.93
C ALA A 113 13.93 2.00 -4.85
N ILE A 114 13.64 3.06 -4.10
CA ILE A 114 14.48 3.57 -3.00
C ILE A 114 14.63 2.50 -1.91
N GLN A 115 13.54 1.87 -1.49
CA GLN A 115 13.57 0.83 -0.47
C GLN A 115 14.40 -0.39 -0.92
N SER A 116 14.30 -0.77 -2.20
CA SER A 116 15.09 -1.84 -2.80
C SER A 116 16.58 -1.51 -2.85
N ALA A 117 16.94 -0.28 -3.23
CA ALA A 117 18.33 0.19 -3.24
C ALA A 117 18.95 0.22 -1.85
N LEU A 118 18.22 0.74 -0.85
CA LEU A 118 18.65 0.71 0.55
C LEU A 118 18.86 -0.71 1.06
N TYR A 119 17.96 -1.63 0.71
CA TYR A 119 18.09 -3.03 1.09
C TYR A 119 19.35 -3.68 0.52
N LEU A 120 19.68 -3.42 -0.75
CA LEU A 120 20.88 -3.93 -1.39
C LEU A 120 22.15 -3.35 -0.75
N SER A 121 22.17 -2.03 -0.50
CA SER A 121 23.31 -1.36 0.14
C SER A 121 23.55 -1.83 1.59
N LYS A 122 22.50 -2.16 2.34
CA LYS A 122 22.61 -2.76 3.68
C LYS A 122 23.33 -4.11 3.69
N ARG A 123 23.42 -4.78 2.54
CA ARG A 123 24.20 -6.03 2.36
C ARG A 123 25.59 -5.78 1.79
N SER A 124 26.07 -4.55 1.88
CA SER A 124 27.37 -4.15 1.36
C SER A 124 27.54 -4.42 -0.14
N ARG A 125 26.43 -4.40 -0.89
CA ARG A 125 26.42 -4.53 -2.34
C ARG A 125 26.23 -3.15 -2.96
N ALA A 126 26.89 -2.91 -4.09
CA ALA A 126 26.73 -1.69 -4.86
C ALA A 126 25.25 -1.52 -5.24
N ALA A 127 24.69 -0.36 -4.90
CA ALA A 127 23.30 -0.02 -5.14
C ALA A 127 23.24 1.38 -5.71
N LYS A 128 22.53 1.55 -6.82
CA LYS A 128 22.32 2.86 -7.43
C LYS A 128 20.84 3.14 -7.62
N TYR A 129 20.48 4.40 -7.55
CA TYR A 129 19.11 4.88 -7.75
C TYR A 129 19.08 6.00 -8.79
N HIS A 130 18.01 6.00 -9.59
CA HIS A 130 17.68 7.06 -10.54
C HIS A 130 16.25 7.53 -10.27
N GLY A 131 16.03 8.85 -10.23
CA GLY A 131 14.72 9.44 -10.01
C GLY A 131 14.79 10.81 -9.34
N GLU A 132 13.63 11.34 -8.94
CA GLU A 132 13.49 12.68 -8.37
C GLU A 132 13.45 12.66 -6.83
N PHE A 133 13.78 11.53 -6.21
CA PHE A 133 13.84 11.40 -4.76
C PHE A 133 12.52 11.81 -4.07
N MET A 134 11.39 11.43 -4.67
CA MET A 134 10.06 11.69 -4.11
C MET A 134 9.74 13.18 -3.93
N LYS A 135 10.29 14.03 -4.79
CA LYS A 135 10.02 15.48 -4.82
C LYS A 135 8.53 15.84 -4.83
N TRP A 136 7.68 14.97 -5.39
CA TRP A 136 6.22 15.10 -5.40
C TRP A 136 5.57 15.10 -4.00
N LEU A 137 6.28 14.69 -2.95
CA LEU A 137 5.82 14.81 -1.56
C LEU A 137 6.01 16.20 -0.96
N GLY A 138 6.64 17.12 -1.67
CA GLY A 138 6.79 18.52 -1.29
C GLY A 138 8.23 18.99 -1.16
N ARG A 139 8.37 20.31 -0.92
CA ARG A 139 9.66 21.01 -0.95
C ARG A 139 10.66 20.43 0.06
N GLY A 140 11.86 20.11 -0.42
CA GLY A 140 12.98 19.66 0.39
C GLY A 140 12.93 18.18 0.80
N VAL A 141 11.95 17.41 0.31
CA VAL A 141 11.93 15.96 0.47
C VAL A 141 13.08 15.32 -0.31
N ASP A 142 13.26 15.75 -1.56
CA ASP A 142 14.30 15.34 -2.49
C ASP A 142 15.70 15.46 -1.88
N GLN A 143 16.08 16.64 -1.40
CA GLN A 143 17.40 16.87 -0.81
C GLN A 143 17.64 16.04 0.45
N LYS A 144 16.61 15.88 1.30
CA LYS A 144 16.75 15.08 2.52
C LYS A 144 16.88 13.60 2.21
N LEU A 145 16.17 13.13 1.17
CA LEU A 145 16.19 11.73 0.77
C LEU A 145 17.46 11.38 0.01
N SER A 146 17.97 12.26 -0.87
CA SER A 146 19.27 12.08 -1.53
C SER A 146 20.41 11.99 -0.51
N ASN A 147 20.49 12.94 0.43
CA ASN A 147 21.48 12.92 1.51
C ASN A 147 21.33 11.68 2.42
N PHE A 148 20.11 11.17 2.59
CA PHE A 148 19.88 9.93 3.32
C PHE A 148 20.38 8.72 2.54
N LEU A 149 20.13 8.64 1.24
CA LEU A 149 20.59 7.56 0.36
C LEU A 149 22.12 7.50 0.29
N GLU A 150 22.77 8.63 0.04
CA GLU A 150 24.23 8.75 -0.04
C GLU A 150 24.90 8.27 1.25
N ARG A 151 24.46 8.77 2.42
CA ARG A 151 24.98 8.34 3.73
C ARG A 151 24.75 6.86 4.03
N ASN A 152 23.81 6.23 3.34
CA ASN A 152 23.57 4.79 3.44
C ASN A 152 24.30 3.99 2.37
N GLY A 153 25.06 4.63 1.47
CA GLY A 153 25.86 3.98 0.42
C GLY A 153 25.01 3.58 -0.78
N VAL A 154 24.05 4.43 -1.18
CA VAL A 154 23.30 4.31 -2.43
C VAL A 154 23.69 5.49 -3.31
N ASP A 155 24.34 5.20 -4.44
CA ASP A 155 24.80 6.24 -5.37
C ASP A 155 23.71 6.59 -6.39
N THR A 156 23.91 7.70 -7.11
CA THR A 156 23.06 8.05 -8.25
C THR A 156 23.56 7.41 -9.54
N CYS A 157 22.70 7.37 -10.56
CA CYS A 157 23.11 7.01 -11.92
C CYS A 157 22.38 7.86 -12.97
N GLU A 158 22.98 7.99 -14.15
CA GLU A 158 22.40 8.73 -15.29
C GLU A 158 21.20 7.99 -15.91
N SER A 159 21.28 6.67 -16.03
CA SER A 159 20.23 5.84 -16.64
C SER A 159 19.94 4.57 -15.83
N PRO A 160 18.67 4.23 -15.57
CA PRO A 160 18.32 3.02 -14.83
C PRO A 160 18.50 1.77 -15.71
N SER A 161 19.02 0.70 -15.12
CA SER A 161 19.01 -0.64 -15.74
C SER A 161 17.79 -1.47 -15.36
N HIS A 162 17.09 -1.06 -14.29
CA HIS A 162 15.86 -1.69 -13.80
C HIS A 162 14.82 -0.60 -13.55
N VAL A 163 13.67 -0.70 -14.20
CA VAL A 163 12.56 0.24 -14.02
C VAL A 163 11.36 -0.53 -13.51
N ILE A 164 10.94 -0.22 -12.28
CA ILE A 164 9.74 -0.82 -11.68
C ILE A 164 8.52 -0.27 -12.43
N PRO A 165 7.73 -1.11 -13.13
CA PRO A 165 6.54 -0.65 -13.84
C PRO A 165 5.44 -0.25 -12.86
N GLN A 166 4.40 0.43 -13.34
CA GLN A 166 3.16 0.55 -12.56
C GLN A 166 2.52 -0.83 -12.33
N CYS A 167 1.85 -1.04 -11.20
CA CYS A 167 1.02 -2.24 -11.02
C CYS A 167 -0.25 -2.17 -11.87
N ASN A 168 -0.79 -3.33 -12.26
CA ASN A 168 -2.02 -3.38 -13.04
C ASN A 168 -3.25 -3.50 -12.12
N PRO A 169 -4.38 -2.83 -12.40
CA PRO A 169 -5.61 -3.01 -11.63
C PRO A 169 -6.05 -4.48 -11.63
N ASN A 170 -6.51 -4.98 -10.49
CA ASN A 170 -7.14 -6.29 -10.40
C ASN A 170 -8.64 -6.15 -10.67
N LEU A 171 -9.24 -7.11 -11.40
CA LEU A 171 -10.69 -7.20 -11.67
C LEU A 171 -11.29 -6.11 -12.58
N PHE A 172 -10.54 -5.05 -12.88
CA PHE A 172 -10.96 -3.93 -13.72
C PHE A 172 -9.87 -3.60 -14.73
N ASP A 173 -10.25 -2.96 -15.85
CA ASP A 173 -9.30 -2.54 -16.89
C ASP A 173 -8.49 -1.31 -16.44
N GLU A 174 -9.05 -0.49 -15.56
CA GLU A 174 -8.45 0.76 -15.08
C GLU A 174 -8.58 0.89 -13.56
N PHE A 175 -7.78 1.78 -12.97
CA PHE A 175 -7.97 2.19 -11.58
C PHE A 175 -9.25 3.01 -11.44
N ILE A 176 -9.96 2.82 -10.34
CA ILE A 176 -11.31 3.36 -10.19
C ILE A 176 -11.27 4.73 -9.50
N PRO A 177 -11.71 5.82 -10.15
CA PRO A 177 -11.75 7.13 -9.52
C PRO A 177 -12.78 7.15 -8.39
N VAL A 178 -12.40 7.74 -7.26
CA VAL A 178 -13.27 7.86 -6.07
C VAL A 178 -13.33 9.30 -5.58
N ASN A 179 -14.46 9.65 -4.96
CA ASN A 179 -14.61 10.94 -4.29
C ASN A 179 -13.91 10.96 -2.92
N SER A 180 -14.00 12.09 -2.21
CA SER A 180 -13.42 12.26 -0.87
C SER A 180 -14.00 11.34 0.22
N TYR A 181 -15.08 10.61 -0.08
CA TYR A 181 -15.70 9.62 0.81
C TYR A 181 -15.27 8.19 0.45
N LEU A 182 -14.34 8.04 -0.50
CA LEU A 182 -13.87 6.77 -1.04
C LEU A 182 -14.98 5.97 -1.74
N MET A 183 -15.93 6.67 -2.36
CA MET A 183 -17.04 6.07 -3.08
C MET A 183 -16.92 6.30 -4.59
N HIS A 184 -17.34 5.29 -5.34
CA HIS A 184 -17.67 5.36 -6.76
C HIS A 184 -19.12 4.88 -6.92
N GLY A 185 -20.03 5.77 -7.31
CA GLY A 185 -21.46 5.45 -7.31
C GLY A 185 -21.96 5.08 -5.91
N ARG A 186 -22.48 3.85 -5.76
CA ARG A 186 -22.99 3.32 -4.47
C ARG A 186 -21.96 2.47 -3.71
N THR A 187 -20.79 2.24 -4.30
CA THR A 187 -19.80 1.29 -3.79
C THR A 187 -18.61 2.01 -3.18
N PHE A 188 -18.12 1.52 -2.05
CA PHE A 188 -16.83 1.95 -1.51
C PHE A 188 -15.71 1.27 -2.28
N VAL A 189 -14.73 2.04 -2.75
CA VAL A 189 -13.56 1.50 -3.46
C VAL A 189 -12.31 1.98 -2.73
N ILE A 190 -11.53 1.03 -2.22
CA ILE A 190 -10.45 1.32 -1.26
C ILE A 190 -9.18 0.53 -1.56
N GLY A 191 -8.06 1.04 -1.04
CA GLY A 191 -6.75 0.47 -1.28
C GLY A 191 -6.27 0.71 -2.70
N ASP A 192 -5.38 -0.16 -3.18
CA ASP A 192 -4.59 0.12 -4.38
C ASP A 192 -5.41 0.10 -5.68
N ILE A 193 -6.65 -0.41 -5.68
CA ILE A 193 -7.56 -0.32 -6.83
C ILE A 193 -8.17 1.07 -7.01
N ALA A 194 -8.24 1.87 -5.94
CA ALA A 194 -8.75 3.23 -6.01
C ALA A 194 -7.71 4.14 -6.69
N ASP A 195 -8.18 4.94 -7.64
CA ASP A 195 -7.43 6.08 -8.16
C ASP A 195 -7.64 7.29 -7.24
N TYR A 196 -6.87 7.29 -6.15
CA TYR A 196 -6.91 8.31 -5.10
C TYR A 196 -5.52 8.80 -4.69
N GLY A 197 -4.46 8.46 -5.44
CA GLY A 197 -3.08 8.83 -5.14
C GLY A 197 -2.15 7.62 -4.97
N PRO A 198 -1.06 7.75 -4.18
CA PRO A 198 -0.03 6.72 -4.10
C PRO A 198 -0.54 5.43 -3.43
N LYS A 199 -0.11 4.29 -3.97
CA LYS A 199 -0.55 2.94 -3.56
C LYS A 199 0.37 2.43 -2.46
N LEU A 200 -0.01 2.67 -1.21
CA LEU A 200 0.80 2.34 -0.03
C LEU A 200 0.00 1.48 0.93
N GLY A 201 0.61 0.41 1.43
CA GLY A 201 -0.05 -0.48 2.40
C GLY A 201 -0.62 0.27 3.61
N GLU A 202 0.10 1.24 4.18
CA GLU A 202 -0.38 2.05 5.32
C GLU A 202 -1.62 2.88 4.97
N LEU A 203 -1.61 3.57 3.82
CA LEU A 203 -2.75 4.35 3.34
C LEU A 203 -3.96 3.44 3.07
N SER A 204 -3.72 2.30 2.40
CA SER A 204 -4.72 1.30 2.08
C SER A 204 -5.37 0.72 3.34
N MET A 205 -4.60 0.44 4.39
CA MET A 205 -5.15 0.06 5.69
C MET A 205 -6.04 1.17 6.28
N ARG A 206 -5.59 2.43 6.27
CA ARG A 206 -6.37 3.57 6.80
C ARG A 206 -7.66 3.82 6.03
N MET A 207 -7.66 3.65 4.70
CA MET A 207 -8.87 3.71 3.88
C MET A 207 -9.89 2.65 4.34
N GLY A 208 -9.44 1.41 4.60
CA GLY A 208 -10.31 0.36 5.13
C GLY A 208 -10.88 0.69 6.50
N ILE A 209 -10.06 1.20 7.41
CA ILE A 209 -10.52 1.61 8.75
C ILE A 209 -11.53 2.75 8.68
N HIS A 210 -11.28 3.73 7.81
CA HIS A 210 -12.21 4.83 7.54
C HIS A 210 -13.55 4.27 7.13
N VAL A 211 -13.63 3.56 5.99
CA VAL A 211 -14.88 3.03 5.45
C VAL A 211 -15.62 2.14 6.46
N GLY A 212 -14.91 1.26 7.17
CA GLY A 212 -15.54 0.42 8.19
C GLY A 212 -16.14 1.20 9.36
N ARG A 213 -15.54 2.33 9.74
CA ARG A 213 -16.10 3.25 10.75
C ARG A 213 -17.26 4.07 10.21
N GLU A 214 -17.19 4.54 8.98
CA GLU A 214 -18.25 5.35 8.36
C GLU A 214 -19.56 4.58 8.23
N ILE A 215 -19.45 3.33 7.77
CA ILE A 215 -20.59 2.41 7.72
C ILE A 215 -21.22 2.24 9.12
N SER A 216 -20.42 2.38 10.18
CA SER A 216 -20.83 2.25 11.58
C SER A 216 -21.37 3.54 12.21
N HIS A 217 -20.88 4.72 11.83
CA HIS A 217 -21.11 5.98 12.57
C HIS A 217 -21.58 7.16 11.70
N GLY A 218 -21.81 6.96 10.40
CA GLY A 218 -22.20 8.02 9.45
C GLY A 218 -21.07 8.39 8.49
N LEU A 219 -21.42 9.05 7.36
CA LEU A 219 -20.49 9.39 6.28
C LEU A 219 -19.73 10.71 6.52
N SER A 220 -18.42 10.66 6.35
CA SER A 220 -17.45 11.74 6.52
C SER A 220 -16.29 11.57 5.53
N ARG A 221 -15.61 12.68 5.26
CA ARG A 221 -14.52 12.73 4.29
C ARG A 221 -13.28 12.01 4.82
N PHE A 222 -12.67 11.19 3.98
CA PHE A 222 -11.36 10.61 4.26
C PHE A 222 -10.29 11.69 4.18
N ILE A 223 -9.44 11.76 5.21
CA ILE A 223 -8.31 12.69 5.27
C ILE A 223 -7.04 11.90 4.91
N PRO A 224 -6.57 11.97 3.65
CA PRO A 224 -5.38 11.23 3.26
C PRO A 224 -4.11 11.86 3.84
N ILE A 225 -3.14 11.01 4.12
CA ILE A 225 -1.78 11.44 4.42
C ILE A 225 -0.83 10.31 4.03
N TYR A 226 0.24 10.67 3.32
CA TYR A 226 1.34 9.79 2.97
C TYR A 226 2.17 9.57 4.22
N ILE A 227 2.38 8.32 4.63
CA ILE A 227 3.30 7.96 5.70
C ILE A 227 4.16 6.80 5.21
N HIS A 228 5.47 7.03 5.14
CA HIS A 228 6.41 5.96 4.82
C HIS A 228 7.68 6.06 5.65
N MET A 229 8.28 4.90 5.91
CA MET A 229 9.55 4.79 6.62
C MET A 229 10.53 3.98 5.80
N PHE A 230 11.68 4.59 5.52
CA PHE A 230 12.84 3.96 4.92
C PHE A 230 13.79 3.43 6.00
N GLN A 231 14.36 2.26 5.73
CA GLN A 231 15.29 1.61 6.63
C GLN A 231 16.72 1.76 6.12
N GLY A 232 17.54 2.58 6.79
CA GLY A 232 18.98 2.68 6.51
C GLY A 232 19.80 1.63 7.26
N LYS A 233 21.13 1.76 7.19
CA LYS A 233 22.11 0.95 7.91
C LYS A 233 22.02 1.17 9.42
N LYS A 234 22.04 2.44 9.87
CA LYS A 234 21.99 2.81 11.29
C LYS A 234 20.66 3.46 11.69
N ARG A 235 20.18 4.40 10.90
CA ARG A 235 18.95 5.18 11.17
C ARG A 235 17.89 4.93 10.09
N GLY A 236 16.64 5.18 10.43
CA GLY A 236 15.53 5.21 9.48
C GLY A 236 15.10 6.64 9.19
N LEU A 237 14.48 6.85 8.03
CA LEU A 237 13.90 8.11 7.62
C LEU A 237 12.38 7.95 7.55
N ARG A 238 11.62 8.77 8.28
CA ARG A 238 10.16 8.85 8.17
C ARG A 238 9.78 10.08 7.37
N ILE A 239 8.90 9.89 6.40
CA ILE A 239 8.26 10.96 5.63
C ILE A 239 6.77 10.94 5.90
N VAL A 240 6.21 12.11 6.20
CA VAL A 240 4.78 12.35 6.36
C VAL A 240 4.38 13.54 5.50
N SER A 241 3.44 13.37 4.58
CA SER A 241 3.01 14.46 3.68
C SER A 241 1.54 14.36 3.25
N ASP A 242 0.85 15.49 3.17
CA ASP A 242 -0.49 15.60 2.55
C ASP A 242 -0.48 16.39 1.22
N VAL A 243 0.70 16.78 0.75
CA VAL A 243 0.90 17.51 -0.52
C VAL A 243 0.28 16.81 -1.75
N PRO A 244 0.31 15.46 -1.89
CA PRO A 244 -0.30 14.80 -3.03
C PRO A 244 -1.81 15.06 -3.19
N TRP A 245 -2.46 15.51 -2.11
CA TRP A 245 -3.89 15.83 -2.07
C TRP A 245 -4.14 17.34 -1.88
N GLY A 246 -3.19 18.19 -2.26
CA GLY A 246 -3.32 19.66 -2.19
C GLY A 246 -3.04 20.27 -0.82
N GLY A 247 -2.56 19.47 0.14
CA GLY A 247 -2.15 19.95 1.45
C GLY A 247 -0.79 20.67 1.45
N ARG A 248 -0.31 21.03 2.64
CA ARG A 248 0.97 21.76 2.84
C ARG A 248 1.89 21.13 3.88
N LYS A 249 1.44 20.05 4.54
CA LYS A 249 2.19 19.37 5.59
C LYS A 249 3.28 18.53 4.93
N VAL A 250 4.53 18.79 5.33
CA VAL A 250 5.69 17.99 4.96
C VAL A 250 6.56 17.81 6.19
N ILE A 251 6.76 16.58 6.63
CA ILE A 251 7.61 16.25 7.77
C ILE A 251 8.55 15.13 7.35
N VAL A 252 9.85 15.42 7.37
CA VAL A 252 10.91 14.45 7.09
C VAL A 252 11.84 14.41 8.30
N ARG A 253 11.86 13.26 8.99
CA ARG A 253 12.62 13.06 10.23
C ARG A 253 13.46 11.80 10.16
N GLU A 254 14.69 11.88 10.65
CA GLU A 254 15.61 10.74 10.72
C GLU A 254 15.85 10.32 12.17
N SER A 255 15.75 9.03 12.48
CA SER A 255 15.97 8.52 13.84
C SER A 255 16.30 7.02 13.84
N VAL A 256 17.03 6.57 14.85
CA VAL A 256 17.21 5.13 15.14
C VAL A 256 15.85 4.48 15.43
N LEU A 257 14.93 5.20 16.07
CA LEU A 257 13.58 4.72 16.36
C LEU A 257 12.84 4.26 15.10
N TYR A 258 12.94 4.98 13.97
CA TYR A 258 12.24 4.60 12.74
C TYR A 258 12.80 3.31 12.12
N ASN A 259 14.08 3.01 12.34
CA ASN A 259 14.68 1.74 11.96
C ASN A 259 14.06 0.59 12.76
N PHE A 260 13.94 0.78 14.08
CA PHE A 260 13.28 -0.18 14.98
C PHE A 260 11.79 -0.35 14.66
N MET A 261 11.06 0.74 14.46
CA MET A 261 9.63 0.72 14.12
C MET A 261 9.37 -0.03 12.82
N LYS A 262 10.22 0.14 11.79
CA LYS A 262 10.08 -0.62 10.54
C LYS A 262 10.27 -2.12 10.77
N SER A 263 11.25 -2.52 11.56
CA SER A 263 11.44 -3.92 11.95
C SER A 263 10.27 -4.47 12.77
N PHE A 264 9.73 -3.68 13.71
CA PHE A 264 8.55 -4.04 14.48
C PHE A 264 7.34 -4.27 13.58
N ILE A 265 7.08 -3.36 12.65
CA ILE A 265 5.98 -3.45 11.67
C ILE A 265 6.05 -4.74 10.83
N ASN A 266 7.27 -5.13 10.42
CA ASN A 266 7.50 -6.36 9.66
C ASN A 266 7.13 -7.64 10.42
N VAL A 267 7.00 -7.59 11.74
CA VAL A 267 6.57 -8.71 12.58
C VAL A 267 5.11 -8.53 13.00
N TYR A 268 4.73 -7.29 13.35
CA TYR A 268 3.40 -6.94 13.85
C TYR A 268 2.28 -7.29 12.87
N TYR A 269 2.36 -6.85 11.61
CA TYR A 269 1.23 -7.05 10.69
C TYR A 269 0.96 -8.53 10.37
N PRO A 270 1.97 -9.38 10.07
CA PRO A 270 1.73 -10.81 9.93
C PRO A 270 1.10 -11.45 11.17
N LEU A 271 1.64 -11.17 12.36
CA LEU A 271 1.08 -11.69 13.63
C LEU A 271 -0.36 -11.24 13.87
N ARG A 272 -0.71 -10.06 13.41
CA ARG A 272 -2.05 -9.47 13.54
C ARG A 272 -2.94 -9.73 12.33
N LYS A 273 -2.54 -10.63 11.43
CA LYS A 273 -3.27 -10.97 10.19
C LYS A 273 -3.66 -9.71 9.41
N GLY A 274 -2.71 -8.78 9.25
CA GLY A 274 -2.88 -7.52 8.52
C GLY A 274 -3.59 -6.38 9.28
N ARG A 275 -4.03 -6.61 10.53
CA ARG A 275 -4.74 -5.57 11.31
C ARG A 275 -3.82 -4.43 11.75
N MET A 276 -4.21 -3.20 11.44
CA MET A 276 -3.45 -2.00 11.82
C MET A 276 -3.44 -1.71 13.32
N GLY A 277 -4.56 -1.96 14.00
CA GLY A 277 -4.65 -1.88 15.46
C GLY A 277 -4.36 -0.48 16.01
N PHE A 278 -3.43 -0.38 16.95
CA PHE A 278 -3.09 0.90 17.60
C PHE A 278 -2.23 1.82 16.72
N LEU A 279 -1.62 1.29 15.65
CA LEU A 279 -0.76 2.05 14.75
C LEU A 279 -1.51 3.15 13.98
N VAL A 280 -2.85 3.09 13.94
CA VAL A 280 -3.71 4.14 13.37
C VAL A 280 -3.48 5.51 14.03
N LYS A 281 -3.00 5.51 15.29
CA LYS A 281 -2.80 6.72 16.09
C LYS A 281 -1.37 7.29 15.99
N ILE A 282 -0.48 6.71 15.15
CA ILE A 282 0.97 7.01 15.09
C ILE A 282 1.35 7.66 13.75
#